data_AF-A0A7V9L657-F1
#
_entry.id   AF-A0A7V9L657-F1
#
_cell.length_a   1.000
_cell.length_b   1.000
_cell.length_c   1.000
_cell.angle_alpha   90.00
_cell.angle_beta   90.00
_cell.angle_gamma   90.00
#
_symmetry.space_group_name_H-M   'P 1'
#
loop_
_entity.id
_entity.type
_entity.pdbx_description
1 polymer ?
#
loop_
_entity_poly.entity_id
_entity_poly.type
_entity_poly.pdbx_seq_one_letter_code
_entity_poly.pdbx_strand_id
1 'polypeptide(L)'
;MIVGAHFDTIANSPGANDNASGTVVVLAVAKLLADTPCRTAPVTIAFFDQEELGLFGARAYAQSLSAADVRAVHTIDQVAWDMDGDRRFELEAPTPTLETEWKARRP
;
A
#
# COMPACT_ATOMS: atom_id res chain seq x y z
N MET A 1 -7.68 -14.69 5.48
CA MET A 1 -6.60 -13.72 5.76
C MET A 1 -6.82 -12.52 4.87
N ILE A 2 -6.57 -11.30 5.35
CA ILE A 2 -6.61 -10.08 4.55
C ILE A 2 -5.19 -9.59 4.36
N VAL A 3 -4.83 -9.22 3.14
CA VAL A 3 -3.58 -8.54 2.80
C VAL A 3 -3.95 -7.26 2.07
N GLY A 4 -3.49 -6.11 2.55
CA GLY A 4 -3.90 -4.84 1.97
C GLY A 4 -2.92 -3.69 2.15
N ALA A 5 -3.17 -2.64 1.40
CA ALA A 5 -2.47 -1.36 1.42
C ALA A 5 -3.49 -0.27 1.09
N HIS A 6 -3.16 1.00 1.30
CA HIS A 6 -3.97 2.09 0.77
C HIS A 6 -3.38 2.62 -0.53
N PHE A 7 -4.26 3.13 -1.41
CA PHE A 7 -3.86 3.63 -2.72
C PHE A 7 -4.09 5.14 -2.89
N ASP A 8 -4.72 5.80 -1.92
CA ASP A 8 -4.87 7.24 -1.89
C ASP A 8 -3.57 7.94 -1.51
N THR A 9 -3.54 9.26 -1.71
CA THR A 9 -2.46 10.14 -1.28
C THR A 9 -2.99 11.54 -1.05
N ILE A 10 -2.22 12.40 -0.39
CA ILE A 10 -2.58 13.80 -0.16
C ILE A 10 -2.19 14.73 -1.32
N ALA A 11 -2.82 15.90 -1.35
CA ALA A 11 -2.43 16.98 -2.25
C ALA A 11 -0.94 17.32 -2.05
N ASN A 12 -0.22 17.51 -3.16
CA ASN A 12 1.23 17.78 -3.15
C ASN A 12 2.11 16.61 -2.67
N SER A 13 1.59 15.38 -2.65
CA SER A 13 2.39 14.16 -2.56
C SER A 13 2.36 13.38 -3.89
N PRO A 14 3.51 12.89 -4.40
CA PRO A 14 3.54 11.91 -5.48
C PRO A 14 3.05 10.51 -5.05
N GLY A 15 3.05 10.22 -3.74
CA GLY A 15 2.56 8.96 -3.17
C GLY A 15 3.44 7.73 -3.43
N ALA A 16 4.73 7.90 -3.74
CA ALA A 16 5.61 6.80 -4.14
C ALA A 16 5.90 5.80 -3.01
N ASN A 17 6.42 6.27 -1.87
CA ASN A 17 6.60 5.42 -0.70
C ASN A 17 5.27 5.22 0.05
N ASP A 18 4.48 6.29 0.14
CA ASP A 18 3.24 6.37 0.88
C ASP A 18 2.04 6.62 -0.06
N ASN A 19 1.38 5.59 -0.59
CA ASN A 19 1.67 4.16 -0.36
C ASN A 19 1.62 3.30 -1.64
N ALA A 20 2.17 3.84 -2.74
CA ALA A 20 2.39 3.04 -3.94
C ALA A 20 3.33 1.86 -3.68
N SER A 21 4.30 2.00 -2.77
CA SER A 21 5.21 0.93 -2.35
C SER A 21 4.47 -0.28 -1.76
N GLY A 22 3.54 -0.07 -0.82
CA GLY A 22 2.72 -1.14 -0.27
C GLY A 22 1.71 -1.66 -1.29
N THR A 23 1.09 -0.77 -2.06
CA THR A 23 0.15 -1.14 -3.13
C THR A 23 0.76 -2.10 -4.14
N VAL A 24 1.99 -1.84 -4.62
CA VAL A 24 2.65 -2.73 -5.58
C VAL A 24 3.05 -4.07 -4.96
N VAL A 25 3.45 -4.09 -3.68
CA VAL A 25 3.72 -5.33 -2.95
C VAL A 25 2.47 -6.18 -2.85
N VAL A 26 1.33 -5.59 -2.46
CA VAL A 26 0.05 -6.28 -2.36
C VAL A 26 -0.42 -6.82 -3.73
N LEU A 27 -0.24 -6.04 -4.80
CA LEU A 27 -0.52 -6.49 -6.17
C LEU A 27 0.38 -7.65 -6.59
N ALA A 28 1.67 -7.60 -6.28
CA ALA A 28 2.62 -8.68 -6.57
C ALA A 28 2.25 -9.96 -5.81
N VAL A 29 1.87 -9.85 -4.53
CA VAL A 29 1.35 -10.97 -3.74
C VAL A 29 0.09 -11.55 -4.38
N ALA A 30 -0.87 -10.72 -4.81
CA ALA A 30 -2.08 -11.17 -5.48
C ALA A 30 -1.76 -11.99 -6.74
N LYS A 31 -0.80 -11.52 -7.55
CA LYS A 31 -0.32 -12.21 -8.75
C LYS A 31 0.31 -13.57 -8.43
N LEU A 32 1.23 -13.61 -7.47
CA LEU A 32 1.89 -14.86 -7.03
C LEU A 32 0.88 -15.88 -6.48
N LEU A 33 -0.10 -15.40 -5.72
CA LEU A 33 -1.15 -16.26 -5.18
C LEU A 33 -2.04 -16.84 -6.28
N ALA A 34 -2.35 -16.06 -7.33
CA ALA A 34 -3.15 -16.53 -8.46
C ALA A 34 -2.53 -17.76 -9.15
N ASP A 35 -1.19 -17.81 -9.20
CA ASP A 35 -0.42 -18.91 -9.80
C ASP A 35 -0.09 -20.04 -8.81
N THR A 36 -0.56 -19.97 -7.56
CA THR A 36 -0.29 -20.98 -6.53
C THR A 36 -1.46 -21.96 -6.40
N PRO A 37 -1.36 -23.20 -6.95
CA PRO A 37 -2.31 -24.26 -6.70
C PRO A 37 -2.14 -24.75 -5.26
N CYS A 38 -3.23 -25.08 -4.56
CA CYS A 38 -3.27 -25.57 -3.17
C CYS A 38 -3.31 -24.49 -2.08
N ARG A 39 -4.39 -23.70 -2.03
CA ARG A 39 -4.73 -22.88 -0.86
C ARG A 39 -5.87 -23.53 -0.05
N THR A 40 -5.64 -23.70 1.25
CA THR A 40 -6.62 -24.27 2.19
C THR A 40 -7.51 -23.23 2.86
N ALA A 41 -7.25 -21.93 2.61
CA ALA A 41 -8.01 -20.82 3.16
C ALA A 41 -8.07 -19.65 2.17
N PRO A 42 -9.15 -18.85 2.20
CA PRO A 42 -9.27 -17.66 1.37
C PRO A 42 -8.30 -16.56 1.81
N VAL A 43 -7.77 -15.84 0.82
CA VAL A 43 -7.00 -14.61 0.99
C VAL A 43 -7.76 -13.49 0.30
N THR A 44 -8.11 -12.46 1.06
CA THR A 44 -8.68 -11.23 0.52
C THR A 44 -7.56 -10.24 0.25
N ILE A 45 -7.54 -9.70 -0.96
CA ILE A 45 -6.67 -8.59 -1.36
C ILE A 45 -7.50 -7.31 -1.25
N ALA A 46 -7.04 -6.34 -0.48
CA ALA A 46 -7.75 -5.10 -0.23
C ALA A 46 -6.89 -3.87 -0.54
N PHE A 47 -7.43 -2.95 -1.33
CA PHE A 47 -6.85 -1.63 -1.55
C PHE A 47 -7.81 -0.60 -0.94
N PHE A 48 -7.35 0.09 0.11
CA PHE A 48 -8.16 1.05 0.86
C PHE A 48 -8.03 2.46 0.28
N ASP A 49 -9.15 3.15 0.21
CA ASP A 49 -9.22 4.56 -0.15
C ASP A 49 -9.37 5.42 1.11
N GLN A 50 -8.94 6.67 1.01
CA GLN A 50 -9.04 7.68 2.08
C GLN A 50 -8.44 7.21 3.42
N GLU A 51 -7.26 6.58 3.37
CA GLU A 51 -6.45 6.31 4.55
C GLU A 51 -6.01 7.63 5.18
N GLU A 52 -5.51 8.53 4.34
CA GLU A 52 -4.87 9.80 4.71
C GLU A 52 -5.84 10.79 5.36
N LEU A 53 -7.14 10.59 5.12
CA LEU A 53 -8.22 11.40 5.66
C LEU A 53 -8.82 10.81 6.97
N GLY A 54 -8.31 9.67 7.43
CA GLY A 54 -8.75 9.04 8.68
C GLY A 54 -9.29 7.62 8.52
N LEU A 55 -8.65 6.80 7.68
CA LEU A 55 -8.91 5.37 7.52
C LEU A 55 -10.33 5.04 7.04
N PHE A 56 -10.97 5.91 6.24
CA PHE A 56 -12.39 5.77 5.93
C PHE A 56 -12.72 4.45 5.21
N GLY A 57 -11.95 4.10 4.17
CA GLY A 57 -12.14 2.84 3.45
C GLY A 57 -11.94 1.61 4.34
N ALA A 58 -10.86 1.60 5.14
CA ALA A 58 -10.56 0.50 6.05
C ALA A 58 -11.62 0.34 7.15
N ARG A 59 -12.11 1.45 7.73
CA ARG A 59 -13.18 1.44 8.74
C ARG A 59 -14.50 0.93 8.17
N ALA A 60 -14.89 1.39 6.99
CA ALA A 60 -16.09 0.92 6.31
C ALA A 60 -16.01 -0.59 6.02
N TYR A 61 -14.86 -1.06 5.53
CA TYR A 61 -14.65 -2.49 5.30
C TYR A 61 -14.71 -3.29 6.60
N ALA A 62 -14.01 -2.86 7.65
CA ALA A 62 -14.01 -3.54 8.94
C ALA A 62 -15.42 -3.67 9.56
N GLN A 63 -16.26 -2.65 9.40
CA GLN A 63 -17.66 -2.68 9.85
C GLN A 63 -18.53 -3.69 9.08
N SER A 64 -18.16 -4.03 7.84
CA SER A 64 -18.87 -5.03 7.03
C SER A 64 -18.52 -6.48 7.40
N LEU A 65 -17.45 -6.70 8.17
CA LEU A 65 -16.93 -8.03 8.48
C LEU A 65 -17.53 -8.59 9.77
N SER A 66 -17.75 -9.90 9.79
CA SER A 66 -17.92 -10.66 11.03
C SER A 66 -16.55 -11.05 11.57
N ALA A 67 -16.34 -10.88 12.89
CA ALA A 67 -15.07 -11.21 13.53
C ALA A 67 -14.66 -12.69 13.39
N ALA A 68 -15.63 -13.59 13.21
CA ALA A 68 -15.37 -15.03 13.00
C ALA A 68 -14.69 -15.32 11.64
N ASP A 69 -14.73 -14.39 10.68
CA ASP A 69 -14.26 -14.59 9.32
C ASP A 69 -12.79 -14.16 9.11
N VAL A 70 -12.18 -13.49 10.10
CA VAL A 70 -10.85 -12.88 9.96
C VAL A 70 -9.83 -13.59 10.82
N ARG A 71 -8.97 -14.40 10.18
CA ARG A 71 -7.86 -15.10 10.85
C ARG A 71 -6.61 -14.24 11.08
N ALA A 72 -6.35 -13.31 10.15
CA ALA A 72 -5.17 -12.44 10.15
C ALA A 72 -5.41 -11.28 9.18
N VAL A 73 -4.79 -10.13 9.47
CA VAL A 73 -4.74 -8.94 8.62
C VAL A 73 -3.29 -8.50 8.51
N HIS A 74 -2.78 -8.35 7.29
CA HIS A 74 -1.48 -7.77 7.00
C HIS A 74 -1.69 -6.48 6.20
N THR A 75 -1.38 -5.35 6.81
CA THR A 75 -1.38 -4.04 6.14
C THR A 75 0.06 -3.69 5.78
N ILE A 76 0.30 -3.35 4.52
CA ILE A 76 1.61 -3.00 3.99
C ILE A 76 1.62 -1.50 3.72
N ASP A 77 2.54 -0.81 4.36
CA ASP A 77 2.64 0.64 4.31
C ASP A 77 4.10 1.08 4.44
N GLN A 78 4.51 2.01 3.57
CA GLN A 78 5.86 2.59 3.50
C GLN A 78 7.00 1.54 3.55
N VAL A 79 7.11 0.71 2.51
CA VAL A 79 8.07 -0.41 2.46
C VAL A 79 9.24 -0.21 1.51
N ALA A 80 9.51 1.04 1.10
CA ALA A 80 10.59 1.36 0.17
C ALA A 80 11.72 2.20 0.79
N TRP A 81 11.81 2.27 2.12
CA TRP A 81 12.90 2.94 2.84
C TRP A 81 13.48 2.02 3.94
N ASP A 82 14.72 1.55 3.77
CA ASP A 82 15.37 0.58 4.67
C ASP A 82 16.35 1.18 5.70
N MET A 83 16.69 2.47 5.57
CA MET A 83 17.60 3.21 6.45
C MET A 83 19.03 2.67 6.55
N ASP A 84 19.50 1.84 5.61
CA ASP A 84 20.85 1.26 5.69
C ASP A 84 21.94 2.10 5.01
N GLY A 85 21.54 3.11 4.23
CA GLY A 85 22.43 4.06 3.57
C GLY A 85 23.17 3.50 2.35
N ASP A 86 22.78 2.32 1.86
CA ASP A 86 23.38 1.65 0.72
C ASP A 86 22.80 2.10 -0.64
N ARG A 87 21.73 2.92 -0.61
CA ARG A 87 21.01 3.49 -1.76
C ARG A 87 20.38 2.46 -2.72
N ARG A 88 20.12 1.22 -2.27
CA ARG A 88 19.41 0.23 -3.09
C ARG A 88 17.90 0.39 -2.99
N PHE A 89 17.36 0.64 -1.80
CA PHE A 89 15.91 0.88 -1.57
C PHE A 89 15.70 2.07 -0.63
N GLU A 90 15.80 3.27 -1.21
CA GLU A 90 15.69 4.54 -0.50
C GLU A 90 14.66 5.48 -1.19
N LEU A 91 13.38 5.11 -1.13
CA LEU A 91 12.26 5.96 -1.53
C LEU A 91 11.54 6.48 -0.28
N GLU A 92 11.67 7.76 0.02
CA GLU A 92 10.88 8.46 1.04
C GLU A 92 10.43 9.81 0.47
N ALA A 93 10.99 10.92 0.97
CA ALA A 93 10.77 12.25 0.41
C ALA A 93 11.60 12.46 -0.86
N PRO A 94 11.06 13.15 -1.88
CA PRO A 94 11.83 13.45 -3.09
C PRO A 94 13.00 14.39 -2.75
N THR A 95 14.11 14.23 -3.47
CA THR A 95 15.17 15.26 -3.45
C THR A 95 14.62 16.58 -4.00
N PRO A 96 15.21 17.75 -3.67
CA PRO A 96 14.75 19.03 -4.22
C PRO A 96 14.70 19.06 -5.76
N THR A 97 15.61 18.34 -6.41
CA THR A 97 15.62 18.19 -7.88
C THR A 97 14.41 17.41 -8.36
N LEU A 98 14.15 16.22 -7.79
CA LEU A 98 13.01 15.38 -8.15
C LEU A 98 11.68 16.09 -7.84
N GLU A 99 11.61 16.82 -6.74
CA GLU A 99 10.44 17.62 -6.38
C GLU A 99 10.19 18.72 -7.42
N THR A 100 11.23 19.43 -7.84
CA THR A 100 11.15 20.47 -8.86
C THR A 100 10.69 19.91 -10.20
N GLU A 101 11.28 18.79 -10.65
CA GLU A 101 10.91 18.12 -11.89
C GLU A 101 9.46 17.64 -11.87
N TRP A 102 9.01 17.06 -10.76
CA TRP A 102 7.64 16.61 -10.61
C TRP A 102 6.66 17.78 -10.60
N LYS A 103 6.96 18.87 -9.86
CA LYS A 103 6.12 20.09 -9.86
C LYS A 103 6.02 20.71 -11.25
N ALA A 104 7.10 20.72 -12.03
CA ALA A 104 7.11 21.26 -13.38
C ALA A 104 6.28 20.46 -14.40
N ARG A 105 6.01 19.17 -14.12
CA ARG A 105 5.24 18.26 -14.99
C ARG A 105 3.76 18.17 -14.62
N ARG A 106 3.31 18.88 -13.58
CA ARG A 106 1.91 18.88 -13.16
C ARG A 106 1.06 19.68 -14.16
N PRO A 107 -0.11 19.16 -14.55
CA PRO A 107 -1.07 19.87 -15.39
C PRO A 107 -1.65 21.11 -14.69
#